data_AF-A0A942W5N8-F1
#
_entry.id   AF-A0A942W5N8-F1
#
_cell.length_a   1.000
_cell.length_b   1.000
_cell.length_c   1.000
_cell.angle_alpha   90.00
_cell.angle_beta   90.00
_cell.angle_gamma   90.00
#
_symmetry.space_group_name_H-M   'P 1'
#
loop_
_entity.id
_entity.type
_entity.pdbx_description
1 polymer ?
#
loop_
_entity_poly.entity_id
_entity_poly.type
_entity_poly.pdbx_seq_one_letter_code
_entity_poly.pdbx_strand_id
1 'polypeptide(L)'
;MSSRSPRRNALLYDALYRPAQEGAHSTNRRELEEAARLLRIAIQNELTDRQRACLTLYYMEGNTMQEIAERLGTTRGNVSKRIKKAVERLRRALRYSAPGLKFSR
;
A
#
# COMPACT_ATOMS: atom_id res chain seq x y z
N MET A 1 20.91 15.06 11.72
CA MET A 1 20.22 13.80 11.38
C MET A 1 18.77 14.15 11.06
N SER A 2 18.44 14.24 9.77
CA SER A 2 17.18 14.86 9.32
C SER A 2 15.99 13.98 9.72
N SER A 3 15.19 14.49 10.65
CA SER A 3 13.90 13.97 11.07
C SER A 3 12.95 13.98 9.87
N ARG A 4 12.95 12.88 9.09
CA ARG A 4 12.13 12.73 7.87
C ARG A 4 10.66 12.51 8.27
N SER A 5 10.00 13.64 8.50
CA SER A 5 8.58 13.95 8.70
C SER A 5 7.57 12.77 8.77
N PRO A 6 6.81 12.65 9.89
CA PRO A 6 5.84 11.57 10.15
C PRO A 6 4.48 11.72 9.42
N ARG A 7 4.42 12.49 8.33
CA ARG A 7 3.17 12.86 7.63
C ARG A 7 3.16 12.57 6.14
N ARG A 8 3.97 11.62 5.67
CA ARG A 8 3.97 11.21 4.26
C ARG A 8 3.24 9.87 4.13
N ASN A 9 1.91 9.97 3.99
CA ASN A 9 0.98 8.91 3.59
C ASN A 9 0.21 8.17 4.70
N ALA A 10 -0.42 8.93 5.62
CA ALA A 10 -1.39 8.36 6.56
C ALA A 10 -2.52 7.60 5.83
N LEU A 11 -2.95 8.00 4.63
CA LEU A 11 -4.17 7.43 4.01
C LEU A 11 -4.01 6.02 3.42
N LEU A 12 -2.88 5.70 2.78
CA LEU A 12 -2.65 4.35 2.26
C LEU A 12 -1.91 3.46 3.27
N TYR A 13 -1.05 4.04 4.10
CA TYR A 13 -0.50 3.34 5.25
C TYR A 13 -1.62 2.96 6.22
N ASP A 14 -2.60 3.84 6.45
CA ASP A 14 -3.79 3.47 7.22
C ASP A 14 -4.59 2.38 6.52
N ALA A 15 -4.90 2.52 5.23
CA ALA A 15 -5.74 1.52 4.56
C ALA A 15 -5.06 0.14 4.44
N LEU A 16 -3.72 0.08 4.33
CA LEU A 16 -2.96 -1.17 4.21
C LEU A 16 -2.50 -1.73 5.57
N TYR A 17 -2.32 -0.90 6.59
CA TYR A 17 -1.72 -1.28 7.88
C TYR A 17 -2.46 -0.78 9.15
N ARG A 18 -3.40 0.18 9.10
CA ARG A 18 -4.28 0.52 10.25
C ARG A 18 -5.09 -0.66 10.76
N PRO A 19 -5.71 -1.51 9.91
CA PRO A 19 -6.32 -2.71 10.44
C PRO A 19 -5.26 -3.60 11.13
N ALA A 20 -4.00 -3.60 10.64
CA ALA A 20 -2.90 -4.38 11.21
C ALA A 20 -2.28 -3.80 12.49
N GLN A 21 -2.65 -2.58 12.90
CA GLN A 21 -2.01 -1.86 14.02
C GLN A 21 -3.01 -1.24 15.02
N GLU A 22 -4.19 -0.79 14.60
CA GLU A 22 -5.25 -0.27 15.47
C GLU A 22 -6.37 -1.30 15.64
N GLY A 23 -6.26 -2.11 16.69
CA GLY A 23 -7.39 -2.85 17.24
C GLY A 23 -8.30 -1.92 18.03
N ALA A 24 -9.38 -1.43 17.41
CA ALA A 24 -10.49 -0.81 18.14
C ALA A 24 -11.76 -0.85 17.26
N HIS A 25 -12.82 -1.63 17.52
CA HIS A 25 -13.25 -2.31 18.74
C HIS A 25 -13.91 -3.67 18.41
N SER A 26 -13.61 -4.67 19.24
CA SER A 26 -14.18 -6.03 19.38
C SER A 26 -13.76 -7.14 18.39
N THR A 27 -13.31 -8.27 18.96
CA THR A 27 -13.34 -9.67 18.46
C THR A 27 -12.51 -10.14 17.25
N ASN A 28 -11.89 -9.30 16.40
CA ASN A 28 -11.58 -9.78 15.03
C ASN A 28 -10.11 -9.88 14.58
N ARG A 29 -9.22 -10.46 15.40
CA ARG A 29 -7.86 -10.88 14.95
C ARG A 29 -7.92 -11.76 13.69
N ARG A 30 -8.90 -12.65 13.58
CA ARG A 30 -9.09 -13.52 12.40
C ARG A 30 -9.48 -12.75 11.14
N GLU A 31 -10.35 -11.74 11.25
CA GLU A 31 -10.72 -10.93 10.09
C GLU A 31 -9.54 -10.07 9.63
N LEU A 32 -8.70 -9.63 10.57
CA LEU A 32 -7.47 -8.92 10.26
C LEU A 32 -6.46 -9.82 9.53
N GLU A 33 -6.25 -11.04 10.02
CA GLU A 33 -5.38 -12.03 9.38
C GLU A 33 -5.88 -12.36 7.96
N GLU A 34 -7.19 -12.52 7.79
CA GLU A 34 -7.80 -12.81 6.49
C GLU A 34 -7.71 -11.61 5.53
N ALA A 35 -7.96 -10.39 6.02
CA ALA A 35 -7.74 -9.16 5.26
C ALA A 35 -6.29 -9.04 4.77
N ALA A 36 -5.31 -9.29 5.63
CA ALA A 36 -3.90 -9.28 5.27
C ALA A 36 -3.55 -10.38 4.26
N ARG A 37 -4.15 -11.57 4.38
CA ARG A 37 -3.98 -12.67 3.43
C ARG A 37 -4.53 -12.30 2.04
N LEU A 38 -5.76 -11.82 1.97
CA LEU A 38 -6.39 -11.40 0.71
C LEU A 38 -5.61 -10.28 0.03
N LEU A 39 -5.09 -9.33 0.81
CA LEU A 39 -4.23 -8.28 0.30
C LEU A 39 -2.91 -8.82 -0.29
N ARG A 40 -2.25 -9.78 0.39
CA ARG A 40 -1.04 -10.42 -0.13
C ARG A 40 -1.31 -11.17 -1.44
N ILE A 41 -2.47 -11.83 -1.54
CA ILE A 41 -2.90 -12.51 -2.77
C ILE A 41 -3.13 -11.49 -3.88
N ALA A 42 -3.83 -10.38 -3.60
CA ALA A 42 -4.04 -9.31 -4.56
C ALA A 42 -2.73 -8.65 -5.03
N ILE A 43 -1.77 -8.41 -4.13
CA ILE A 43 -0.45 -7.88 -4.50
C ILE A 43 0.35 -8.85 -5.39
N GLN A 44 0.18 -10.16 -5.18
CA GLN A 44 0.85 -11.17 -5.99
C GLN A 44 0.21 -11.30 -7.37
N ASN A 45 -1.13 -11.32 -7.44
CA ASN A 45 -1.86 -11.61 -8.67
C ASN A 45 -2.16 -10.37 -9.54
N GLU A 46 -2.36 -9.20 -8.94
CA GLU A 46 -2.86 -8.01 -9.67
C GLU A 46 -1.75 -7.01 -10.05
N LEU A 47 -0.62 -7.07 -9.34
CA LEU A 47 0.47 -6.12 -9.52
C LEU A 47 1.63 -6.71 -10.30
N THR A 48 2.15 -5.93 -11.24
CA THR A 48 3.41 -6.26 -11.90
C THR A 48 4.58 -6.08 -10.94
N ASP A 49 5.72 -6.73 -11.22
CA ASP A 49 6.90 -6.63 -10.36
C ASP A 49 7.38 -5.19 -10.18
N ARG A 50 7.27 -4.37 -11.23
CA ARG A 50 7.61 -2.94 -11.16
C ARG A 50 6.62 -2.14 -10.30
N GLN A 51 5.34 -2.53 -10.26
CA GLN A 51 4.35 -1.92 -9.36
C GLN A 51 4.62 -2.33 -7.91
N ARG A 52 4.90 -3.62 -7.67
CA ARG A 52 5.27 -4.15 -6.36
C ARG A 52 6.53 -3.48 -5.82
N ALA A 53 7.59 -3.39 -6.62
CA ALA A 53 8.82 -2.71 -6.26
C ALA A 53 8.61 -1.23 -5.89
N CYS A 54 7.81 -0.49 -6.67
CA CYS A 54 7.46 0.90 -6.33
C CYS A 54 6.72 1.00 -5.00
N LEU A 55 5.77 0.09 -4.71
CA LEU A 55 5.04 0.08 -3.45
C LEU A 55 5.96 -0.27 -2.27
N THR A 56 6.80 -1.29 -2.40
CA THR A 56 7.77 -1.69 -1.38
C THR A 56 8.71 -0.55 -1.04
N LEU A 57 9.37 0.04 -2.04
CA LEU A 57 10.33 1.12 -1.81
C LEU A 57 9.67 2.36 -1.18
N TYR A 58 8.43 2.66 -1.56
CA TYR A 58 7.71 3.83 -1.07
C TYR A 58 7.15 3.63 0.35
N TYR A 59 6.49 2.51 0.61
CA TYR A 59 5.76 2.27 1.86
C TYR A 59 6.56 1.52 2.91
N MET A 60 7.43 0.58 2.53
CA MET A 60 8.24 -0.19 3.49
C MET A 60 9.57 0.49 3.80
N GLU A 61 10.23 1.00 2.77
CA GLU A 61 11.55 1.63 2.92
C GLU A 61 11.50 3.15 3.06
N GLY A 62 10.31 3.76 2.94
CA GLY A 62 10.11 5.20 3.14
C GLY A 62 10.82 6.10 2.10
N ASN A 63 11.19 5.54 0.94
CA ASN A 63 11.83 6.32 -0.12
C ASN A 63 10.84 7.32 -0.74
N THR A 64 11.34 8.50 -1.06
CA THR A 64 10.61 9.48 -1.88
C THR A 64 10.44 8.98 -3.31
N MET A 65 9.44 9.51 -4.03
CA MET A 65 9.25 9.16 -5.44
C MET A 65 10.46 9.49 -6.32
N GLN A 66 11.30 10.44 -5.89
CA GLN A 66 12.54 10.81 -6.57
C GLN A 66 13.63 9.75 -6.32
N GLU A 67 13.87 9.36 -5.07
CA GLU A 67 14.82 8.28 -4.72
C GLU A 67 14.42 6.95 -5.38
N ILE A 68 13.12 6.65 -5.46
CA ILE A 68 12.61 5.46 -6.17
C ILE A 68 12.86 5.56 -7.67
N ALA A 69 12.68 6.74 -8.24
CA ALA A 69 12.89 6.98 -9.66
C ALA A 69 14.35 6.72 -10.04
N GLU A 70 15.28 7.24 -9.24
CA GLU A 70 16.71 7.01 -9.37
C GLU A 70 17.06 5.52 -9.22
N ARG A 71 16.60 4.86 -8.15
CA ARG A 71 16.86 3.42 -7.92
C ARG A 71 16.33 2.52 -9.02
N LEU A 72 15.16 2.83 -9.58
CA LEU A 72 14.52 1.99 -10.60
C LEU A 72 14.87 2.38 -12.04
N GLY A 73 15.72 3.39 -12.25
CA GLY A 73 16.09 3.90 -13.57
C GLY A 73 14.91 4.47 -14.34
N THR A 74 14.05 5.26 -13.68
CA THR A 74 12.81 5.82 -14.25
C THR A 74 12.63 7.27 -13.81
N THR A 75 11.55 7.93 -14.27
CA THR A 75 11.18 9.28 -13.81
C THR A 75 10.24 9.26 -12.61
N ARG A 76 10.27 10.32 -11.78
CA ARG A 76 9.34 10.53 -10.66
C ARG A 76 7.87 10.48 -11.09
N GLY A 77 7.56 11.02 -12.27
CA GLY A 77 6.21 10.96 -12.85
C GLY A 77 5.74 9.53 -13.12
N ASN A 78 6.63 8.68 -13.64
CA ASN A 78 6.33 7.26 -13.86
C ASN A 78 6.15 6.51 -12.53
N VAL A 79 6.96 6.80 -11.51
CA VAL A 79 6.78 6.23 -10.17
C VAL A 79 5.40 6.57 -9.61
N SER A 80 5.02 7.85 -9.66
CA SER A 80 3.70 8.32 -9.22
C SER A 80 2.56 7.61 -9.95
N LYS A 81 2.61 7.54 -11.29
CA LYS A 81 1.61 6.83 -12.10
C LYS A 81 1.55 5.33 -11.76
N ARG A 82 2.69 4.68 -11.57
CA ARG A 82 2.77 3.25 -11.20
C ARG A 82 2.13 2.99 -9.84
N ILE A 83 2.44 3.81 -8.83
CA ILE A 83 1.85 3.71 -7.49
C ILE A 83 0.32 3.91 -7.57
N LYS A 84 -0.14 4.96 -8.25
CA LYS A 84 -1.59 5.21 -8.42
C LYS A 84 -2.32 4.04 -9.07
N LYS A 85 -1.78 3.52 -10.19
CA LYS A 85 -2.36 2.35 -10.87
C LYS A 85 -2.35 1.11 -10.00
N ALA A 86 -1.26 0.88 -9.25
CA ALA A 86 -1.16 -0.27 -8.35
C ALA A 86 -2.24 -0.22 -7.26
N VAL A 87 -2.40 0.95 -6.63
CA VAL A 87 -3.45 1.18 -5.63
C VAL A 87 -4.84 0.95 -6.21
N GLU A 88 -5.11 1.48 -7.41
CA GLU A 88 -6.41 1.29 -8.06
C GLU A 88 -6.72 -0.18 -8.34
N ARG A 89 -5.73 -0.97 -8.76
CA ARG A 89 -5.88 -2.42 -8.96
C ARG A 89 -6.20 -3.14 -7.65
N LEU A 90 -5.46 -2.83 -6.58
CA LEU A 90 -5.73 -3.40 -5.26
C LEU A 90 -7.14 -3.04 -4.76
N ARG A 91 -7.58 -1.79 -4.96
CA ARG A 91 -8.95 -1.36 -4.62
C ARG A 91 -10.02 -2.15 -5.38
N ARG A 92 -9.78 -2.42 -6.66
CA ARG A 92 -10.72 -3.20 -7.50
C ARG A 92 -10.77 -4.66 -7.03
N ALA A 93 -9.61 -5.28 -6.82
CA ALA A 93 -9.50 -6.67 -6.39
C ALA A 93 -10.09 -6.94 -5.00
N LEU A 94 -9.97 -5.97 -4.09
CA LEU A 94 -10.44 -6.11 -2.71
C LEU A 94 -11.88 -5.61 -2.50
N ARG A 95 -12.50 -4.99 -3.51
CA ARG A 95 -13.87 -4.44 -3.43
C ARG A 95 -14.91 -5.46 -2.97
N TYR A 96 -14.77 -6.71 -3.40
CA TYR A 96 -15.72 -7.78 -3.12
C TYR A 96 -15.16 -8.81 -2.12
N SER A 97 -13.83 -8.97 -2.08
CA SER A 97 -13.17 -9.95 -1.21
C SER A 97 -13.00 -9.45 0.24
N ALA A 98 -12.92 -8.13 0.44
CA ALA A 98 -12.74 -7.54 1.77
C ALA A 98 -13.55 -6.23 1.90
N PRO A 99 -14.89 -6.29 1.98
CA PRO A 99 -15.75 -5.11 2.05
C PRO A 99 -15.52 -4.23 3.28
N GLY A 100 -14.89 -4.78 4.33
CA GLY A 100 -14.45 -4.04 5.51
C GLY A 100 -13.22 -3.15 5.29
N LEU A 101 -12.42 -3.40 4.24
CA LEU A 101 -11.30 -2.53 3.87
C LEU A 101 -11.81 -1.27 3.14
N LYS A 102 -12.02 -0.21 3.91
CA LYS A 102 -12.35 1.10 3.37
C LYS A 102 -11.08 1.80 2.87
N PHE A 103 -10.89 1.81 1.55
CA PHE A 103 -9.91 2.68 0.92
C PHE A 103 -10.50 4.09 0.79
N SER A 104 -10.05 5.05 1.59
CA SER A 104 -10.48 6.46 1.49
C SER A 104 -10.31 6.99 0.06
N ARG A 105 -11.32 7.71 -0.47
CA ARG A 105 -11.37 8.18 -1.86
C ARG A 105 -10.08 8.84 -2.31
#